data_AF-N1RY26-F1
#
_entry.id   AF-N1RY26-F1
#
_cell.length_a   1.000
_cell.length_b   1.000
_cell.length_c   1.000
_cell.angle_alpha   90.00
_cell.angle_beta   90.00
_cell.angle_gamma   90.00
#
_symmetry.space_group_name_H-M   'P 1'
#
loop_
_entity.id
_entity.type
_entity.pdbx_description
1 polymer ?
#
loop_
_entity_poly.entity_id
_entity_poly.type
_entity_poly.pdbx_seq_one_letter_code
_entity_poly.pdbx_strand_id
1 'polypeptide(L)'
;MAIPENFKSTITITHVTTATAIVDIDGDKFITDPIFDEAPQSHDRSQVAGLKPGEFFLTLQEGPAISIKQLPIIDCVLLSHEDHMDNLDETGRQLLMGRRVITTPDGAKNLSDHPGTCAIEPWQTLEFQLGGDEWSITHVPDGQVTDFLLHKKSFGTSPDGCQNVVYFTGDTVFIESDFRKLQEKYHVVVSLTNLG
;
A
#
# COMPACT_ATOMS: atom_id res chain seq x y z
N MET A 1 8.02 -10.43 -19.88
CA MET A 1 9.13 -9.48 -19.64
C MET A 1 10.18 -10.20 -18.82
N ALA A 2 11.46 -10.02 -19.15
CA ALA A 2 12.54 -10.51 -18.31
C ALA A 2 12.90 -9.42 -17.29
N ILE A 3 13.23 -9.81 -16.06
CA ILE A 3 13.75 -8.88 -15.05
C ILE A 3 15.04 -8.27 -15.63
N PRO A 4 15.21 -6.92 -15.64
CA PRO A 4 16.40 -6.28 -16.18
C PRO A 4 17.67 -6.79 -15.50
N GLU A 5 18.74 -7.04 -16.26
CA GLU A 5 19.99 -7.62 -15.71
C GLU A 5 20.61 -6.76 -14.60
N ASN A 6 20.39 -5.45 -14.63
CA ASN A 6 20.87 -4.49 -13.64
C ASN A 6 19.95 -4.36 -12.41
N PHE A 7 18.78 -4.99 -12.41
CA PHE A 7 17.94 -5.06 -11.21
C PHE A 7 18.55 -6.07 -10.23
N LYS A 8 19.20 -5.57 -9.17
CA LYS A 8 19.94 -6.40 -8.19
C LYS A 8 19.27 -6.50 -6.83
N SER A 9 18.14 -5.82 -6.63
CA SER A 9 17.40 -5.84 -5.38
C SER A 9 16.73 -7.20 -5.15
N THR A 10 16.68 -7.61 -3.89
CA THR A 10 15.89 -8.75 -3.45
C THR A 10 14.56 -8.26 -2.90
N ILE A 11 13.46 -8.83 -3.39
CA ILE A 11 12.12 -8.52 -2.92
C ILE A 11 11.49 -9.79 -2.37
N THR A 12 11.04 -9.74 -1.13
CA THR A 12 10.22 -10.79 -0.51
C THR A 12 8.85 -10.23 -0.19
N ILE A 13 7.80 -10.87 -0.70
CA ILE A 13 6.41 -10.50 -0.42
C ILE A 13 5.80 -11.60 0.43
N THR A 14 5.32 -11.24 1.61
CA THR A 14 4.55 -12.13 2.50
C THR A 14 3.12 -11.64 2.54
N HIS A 15 2.21 -12.34 1.86
CA HIS A 15 0.78 -12.08 1.98
C HIS A 15 0.30 -12.47 3.38
N VAL A 16 -0.44 -11.58 4.04
CA VAL A 16 -0.94 -11.78 5.41
C VAL A 16 -2.42 -12.13 5.36
N THR A 17 -3.21 -11.28 4.72
CA THR A 17 -4.65 -11.44 4.44
C THR A 17 -5.06 -10.37 3.43
N THR A 18 -6.23 -10.51 2.79
CA THR A 18 -6.85 -9.47 1.92
C THR A 18 -5.83 -8.63 1.12
N ALA A 19 -5.79 -7.30 1.32
CA ALA A 19 -4.84 -6.34 0.78
C ALA A 19 -3.57 -6.18 1.66
N THR A 20 -3.50 -6.83 2.83
CA THR A 20 -2.35 -6.78 3.72
C THR A 20 -1.22 -7.70 3.26
N ALA A 21 -0.08 -7.12 2.93
CA ALA A 21 1.16 -7.83 2.66
C ALA A 21 2.35 -7.10 3.27
N ILE A 22 3.34 -7.86 3.71
CA ILE A 22 4.67 -7.33 4.03
C ILE A 22 5.52 -7.38 2.77
N VAL A 23 6.09 -6.25 2.40
CA VAL A 23 7.02 -6.13 1.26
C VAL A 23 8.39 -5.77 1.83
N ASP A 24 9.29 -6.74 1.84
CA ASP A 24 10.69 -6.57 2.25
C ASP A 24 11.56 -6.35 1.01
N ILE A 25 12.18 -5.17 0.91
CA ILE A 25 13.06 -4.81 -0.19
C ILE A 25 14.43 -4.45 0.35
N ASP A 26 15.41 -5.33 0.10
CA ASP A 26 16.78 -5.18 0.58
C ASP A 26 16.91 -4.94 2.10
N GLY A 27 15.93 -5.39 2.89
CA GLY A 27 15.90 -5.23 4.35
C GLY A 27 14.91 -4.18 4.85
N ASP A 28 14.51 -3.22 4.01
CA ASP A 28 13.49 -2.20 4.30
C ASP A 28 12.10 -2.82 4.18
N LYS A 29 11.29 -2.74 5.25
CA LYS A 29 9.99 -3.43 5.32
C LYS A 29 8.84 -2.46 5.28
N PHE A 30 8.05 -2.62 4.22
CA PHE A 30 6.77 -1.96 4.03
C PHE A 30 5.65 -2.92 4.43
N ILE A 31 4.53 -2.37 4.90
CA ILE A 31 3.27 -3.10 5.01
C ILE A 31 2.19 -2.38 4.23
N THR A 32 1.41 -3.11 3.45
CA THR A 32 0.25 -2.57 2.72
C THR A 32 -1.00 -2.74 3.57
N ASP A 33 -1.93 -1.77 3.50
CA ASP A 33 -3.33 -1.87 3.93
C ASP A 33 -3.55 -2.80 5.14
N PRO A 34 -3.11 -2.41 6.36
CA PRO A 34 -2.96 -3.33 7.48
C PRO A 34 -4.29 -3.75 8.12
N ILE A 35 -4.54 -5.05 8.10
CA ILE A 35 -5.71 -5.71 8.70
C ILE A 35 -5.24 -6.82 9.63
N PHE A 36 -5.70 -6.76 10.87
CA PHE A 36 -5.26 -7.67 11.92
C PHE A 36 -6.34 -8.10 12.92
N ASP A 37 -7.60 -7.71 12.71
CA ASP A 37 -8.74 -8.20 13.48
C ASP A 37 -8.82 -9.73 13.36
N GLU A 38 -9.14 -10.38 14.47
CA GLU A 38 -9.33 -11.83 14.50
C GLU A 38 -10.62 -12.20 13.77
N ALA A 39 -10.57 -13.22 12.90
CA ALA A 39 -11.76 -13.74 12.24
C ALA A 39 -12.33 -14.99 12.94
N PRO A 40 -13.63 -15.31 12.76
CA PRO A 40 -14.60 -14.55 11.98
C PRO A 40 -15.04 -13.29 12.71
N GLN A 41 -15.15 -12.18 11.97
CA GLN A 41 -15.58 -10.89 12.50
C GLN A 41 -16.52 -10.22 11.49
N SER A 42 -17.66 -9.72 11.97
CA SER A 42 -18.64 -9.02 11.16
C SER A 42 -18.79 -7.58 11.63
N HIS A 43 -18.71 -6.65 10.70
CA HIS A 43 -18.87 -5.23 10.94
C HIS A 43 -20.15 -4.75 10.25
N ASP A 44 -21.06 -4.15 11.01
CA ASP A 44 -22.25 -3.51 10.45
C ASP A 44 -21.82 -2.28 9.66
N ARG A 45 -22.01 -2.33 8.33
CA ARG A 45 -21.69 -1.27 7.39
C ARG A 45 -22.96 -0.66 6.78
N SER A 46 -24.11 -0.89 7.39
CA SER A 46 -25.39 -0.37 6.90
C SER A 46 -25.38 1.16 6.77
N GLN A 47 -24.77 1.88 7.72
CA GLN A 47 -24.72 3.34 7.70
C GLN A 47 -23.97 3.90 6.47
N VAL A 48 -22.82 3.32 6.11
CA VAL A 48 -22.05 3.78 4.95
C VAL A 48 -22.76 3.47 3.62
N ALA A 49 -23.64 2.47 3.61
CA ALA A 49 -24.48 2.11 2.47
C ALA A 49 -25.83 2.86 2.42
N GLY A 50 -26.11 3.75 3.39
CA GLY A 50 -27.40 4.44 3.49
C GLY A 50 -28.57 3.54 3.90
N LEU A 51 -28.28 2.41 4.56
CA LEU A 51 -29.22 1.40 5.01
C LEU A 51 -29.49 1.50 6.52
N LYS A 52 -30.53 0.81 7.01
CA LYS A 52 -30.82 0.73 8.44
C LYS A 52 -29.82 -0.19 9.15
N PRO A 53 -29.47 0.07 10.42
CA PRO A 53 -28.59 -0.82 11.18
C PRO A 53 -29.03 -2.29 11.10
N GLY A 54 -28.08 -3.18 10.82
CA GLY A 54 -28.28 -4.62 10.66
C GLY A 54 -28.69 -5.09 9.26
N GLU A 55 -28.74 -4.23 8.24
CA GLU A 55 -29.11 -4.62 6.87
C GLU A 55 -27.90 -5.04 6.01
N PHE A 56 -26.69 -4.56 6.32
CA PHE A 56 -25.47 -4.89 5.58
C PHE A 56 -24.28 -5.10 6.52
N PHE A 57 -23.64 -6.26 6.41
CA PHE A 57 -22.45 -6.63 7.17
C PHE A 57 -21.29 -6.93 6.22
N LEU A 58 -20.14 -6.33 6.48
CA LEU A 58 -18.86 -6.79 5.96
C LEU A 58 -18.33 -7.87 6.91
N THR A 59 -18.04 -9.06 6.40
CA THR A 59 -17.57 -10.18 7.23
C THR A 59 -16.19 -10.62 6.79
N LEU A 60 -15.22 -10.47 7.68
CA LEU A 60 -13.90 -11.09 7.56
C LEU A 60 -14.06 -12.58 7.90
N GLN A 61 -13.89 -13.45 6.90
CA GLN A 61 -14.09 -14.89 7.05
C GLN A 61 -12.85 -15.60 7.62
N GLU A 62 -11.67 -15.15 7.22
CA GLU A 62 -10.38 -15.71 7.62
C GLU A 62 -9.50 -14.61 8.22
N GLY A 63 -8.81 -14.95 9.31
CA GLY A 63 -7.97 -14.00 10.02
C GLY A 63 -6.61 -13.86 9.36
N PRO A 64 -5.78 -12.92 9.82
CA PRO A 64 -4.42 -12.75 9.30
C PRO A 64 -3.58 -14.02 9.54
N ALA A 65 -2.86 -14.47 8.51
CA ALA A 65 -2.00 -15.66 8.59
C ALA A 65 -0.86 -15.52 9.62
N ILE A 66 -0.49 -14.28 9.93
CA ILE A 66 0.40 -13.92 11.03
C ILE A 66 -0.26 -12.84 11.88
N SER A 67 -0.18 -12.96 13.21
CA SER A 67 -0.75 -11.93 14.09
C SER A 67 0.09 -10.65 14.07
N ILE A 68 -0.52 -9.52 14.44
CA ILE A 68 0.15 -8.22 14.59
C ILE A 68 1.39 -8.29 15.51
N LYS A 69 1.38 -9.20 16.51
CA LYS A 69 2.47 -9.40 17.47
C LYS A 69 3.66 -10.20 16.91
N GLN A 70 3.46 -10.86 15.76
CA GLN A 70 4.49 -11.65 15.07
C GLN A 70 5.12 -10.87 13.92
N LEU A 71 4.69 -9.63 13.68
CA LEU A 71 5.25 -8.81 12.62
C LEU A 71 6.73 -8.53 12.87
N PRO A 72 7.56 -8.51 11.81
CA PRO A 72 8.87 -7.92 11.90
C PRO A 72 8.76 -6.42 12.19
N ILE A 73 9.89 -5.76 12.40
CA ILE A 73 9.92 -4.30 12.41
C ILE A 73 9.43 -3.82 11.03
N ILE A 74 8.36 -3.02 11.04
CA ILE A 74 7.80 -2.38 9.85
C ILE A 74 8.25 -0.93 9.86
N ASP A 75 8.85 -0.50 8.76
CA ASP A 75 9.48 0.81 8.63
C ASP A 75 8.52 1.84 8.03
N CYS A 76 7.64 1.42 7.10
CA CYS A 76 6.65 2.29 6.47
C CYS A 76 5.34 1.56 6.18
N VAL A 77 4.21 2.24 6.38
CA VAL A 77 2.87 1.78 6.00
C VAL A 77 2.50 2.44 4.67
N LEU A 78 2.09 1.61 3.71
CA LEU A 78 1.52 2.02 2.43
C LEU A 78 0.01 1.79 2.52
N LEU A 79 -0.72 2.85 2.81
CA LEU A 79 -2.15 2.80 3.06
C LEU A 79 -2.90 3.40 1.88
N SER A 80 -3.51 2.56 1.05
CA SER A 80 -4.19 3.00 -0.18
C SER A 80 -5.35 3.96 0.13
N HIS A 81 -6.05 3.74 1.25
CA HIS A 81 -7.09 4.58 1.82
C HIS A 81 -7.48 4.03 3.20
N GLU A 82 -8.08 4.87 4.04
CA GLU A 82 -8.30 4.61 5.47
C GLU A 82 -9.76 4.35 5.86
N ASP A 83 -10.72 4.61 4.98
CA ASP A 83 -12.16 4.59 5.27
C ASP A 83 -12.81 3.21 5.05
N HIS A 84 -12.07 2.27 4.47
CA HIS A 84 -12.47 0.89 4.24
C HIS A 84 -11.84 -0.06 5.29
N MET A 85 -12.66 -0.92 5.88
CA MET A 85 -12.21 -1.84 6.95
C MET A 85 -11.45 -3.04 6.40
N ASP A 86 -11.64 -3.33 5.12
CA ASP A 86 -10.91 -4.28 4.31
C ASP A 86 -9.56 -3.74 3.80
N ASN A 87 -9.15 -2.54 4.25
CA ASN A 87 -7.81 -1.97 4.03
C ASN A 87 -7.18 -1.39 5.32
N LEU A 88 -7.99 -1.01 6.30
CA LEU A 88 -7.53 -0.56 7.62
C LEU A 88 -8.58 -0.82 8.71
N ASP A 89 -8.40 -1.90 9.46
CA ASP A 89 -9.25 -2.25 10.60
C ASP A 89 -8.75 -1.64 11.93
N GLU A 90 -9.50 -1.90 13.01
CA GLU A 90 -9.20 -1.33 14.33
C GLU A 90 -7.84 -1.82 14.87
N THR A 91 -7.53 -3.11 14.70
CA THR A 91 -6.25 -3.66 15.15
C THR A 91 -5.08 -3.12 14.30
N GLY A 92 -5.26 -2.99 12.99
CA GLY A 92 -4.29 -2.44 12.05
C GLY A 92 -3.96 -0.97 12.29
N ARG A 93 -4.93 -0.15 12.71
CA ARG A 93 -4.70 1.24 13.13
C ARG A 93 -3.65 1.37 14.23
N GLN A 94 -3.52 0.36 15.10
CA GLN A 94 -2.51 0.37 16.16
C GLN A 94 -1.07 0.34 15.59
N LEU A 95 -0.87 -0.16 14.36
CA LEU A 95 0.44 -0.13 13.70
C LEU A 95 0.87 1.26 13.25
N LEU A 96 -0.07 2.18 13.02
CA LEU A 96 0.26 3.52 12.53
C LEU A 96 1.08 4.32 13.55
N MET A 97 0.95 3.98 14.84
CA MET A 97 1.67 4.65 15.92
C MET A 97 3.19 4.48 15.80
N GLY A 98 3.89 5.61 15.68
CA GLY A 98 5.35 5.68 15.60
C GLY A 98 5.92 5.27 14.23
N ARG A 99 5.08 5.09 13.21
CA ARG A 99 5.52 4.72 11.85
C ARG A 99 5.21 5.84 10.86
N ARG A 100 5.97 5.85 9.76
CA ARG A 100 5.60 6.63 8.59
C ARG A 100 4.41 5.95 7.91
N VAL A 101 3.37 6.72 7.60
CA VAL A 101 2.19 6.25 6.87
C VAL A 101 2.06 7.13 5.64
N ILE A 102 1.99 6.54 4.46
CA ILE A 102 1.75 7.26 3.20
C ILE A 102 0.36 6.87 2.72
N THR A 103 -0.48 7.86 2.50
CA THR A 103 -1.91 7.68 2.16
C THR A 103 -2.43 8.86 1.34
N THR A 104 -3.70 8.78 0.95
CA THR A 104 -4.44 9.88 0.31
C THR A 104 -4.44 11.17 1.14
N PRO A 105 -4.69 12.34 0.52
CA PRO A 105 -4.86 13.61 1.26
C PRO A 105 -5.98 13.56 2.30
N ASP A 106 -7.12 12.95 1.97
CA ASP A 106 -8.23 12.76 2.90
C ASP A 106 -7.85 11.81 4.05
N GLY A 107 -7.11 10.75 3.77
CA GLY A 107 -6.60 9.86 4.82
C GLY A 107 -5.61 10.52 5.75
N ALA A 108 -4.71 11.35 5.23
CA ALA A 108 -3.80 12.12 6.07
C ALA A 108 -4.54 13.11 6.98
N LYS A 109 -5.65 13.69 6.51
CA LYS A 109 -6.52 14.55 7.31
C LYS A 109 -7.29 13.76 8.37
N ASN A 110 -7.86 12.61 8.02
CA ASN A 110 -8.66 11.78 8.91
C ASN A 110 -7.80 11.06 9.96
N LEU A 111 -6.51 10.81 9.66
CA LEU A 111 -5.50 10.23 10.56
C LEU A 111 -4.57 11.31 11.15
N SER A 112 -5.06 12.53 11.34
CA SER A 112 -4.24 13.66 11.81
C SER A 112 -3.75 13.51 13.26
N ASP A 113 -4.32 12.59 14.02
CA ASP A 113 -3.85 12.16 15.34
C ASP A 113 -2.62 11.24 15.28
N HIS A 114 -2.28 10.72 14.10
CA HIS A 114 -1.05 9.99 13.80
C HIS A 114 -0.02 10.91 13.13
N PRO A 115 0.94 11.51 13.87
CA PRO A 115 1.85 12.53 13.34
C PRO A 115 2.83 12.01 12.28
N GLY A 116 2.95 10.69 12.11
CA GLY A 116 3.77 10.07 11.06
C GLY A 116 3.08 9.96 9.70
N THR A 117 1.82 10.40 9.59
CA THR A 117 1.03 10.30 8.36
C THR A 117 1.37 11.42 7.37
N CYS A 118 1.54 11.04 6.11
CA CYS A 118 1.89 11.92 5.00
C CYS A 118 0.90 11.68 3.85
N ALA A 119 0.35 12.78 3.33
CA ALA A 119 -0.44 12.76 2.10
C ALA A 119 0.46 12.63 0.87
N ILE A 120 -0.02 11.92 -0.15
CA ILE A 120 0.55 11.95 -1.50
C ILE A 120 -0.56 12.29 -2.52
N GLU A 121 -0.35 13.36 -3.27
CA GLU A 121 -1.26 13.80 -4.34
C GLU A 121 -0.99 13.04 -5.65
N PRO A 122 -1.96 12.97 -6.58
CA PRO A 122 -1.74 12.36 -7.89
C PRO A 122 -0.52 12.94 -8.59
N TRP A 123 0.37 12.07 -9.08
CA TRP A 123 1.65 12.38 -9.72
C TRP A 123 2.68 13.10 -8.83
N GLN A 124 2.43 13.20 -7.52
CA GLN A 124 3.43 13.66 -6.57
C GLN A 124 4.43 12.53 -6.27
N THR A 125 5.70 12.89 -6.12
CA THR A 125 6.73 12.01 -5.60
C THR A 125 7.13 12.47 -4.20
N LEU A 126 7.08 11.57 -3.23
CA LEU A 126 7.59 11.79 -1.88
C LEU A 126 8.96 11.14 -1.76
N GLU A 127 9.94 11.89 -1.26
CA GLU A 127 11.29 11.41 -1.01
C GLU A 127 11.55 11.29 0.49
N PHE A 128 12.17 10.21 0.92
CA PHE A 128 12.49 9.97 2.33
C PHE A 128 13.63 8.97 2.52
N GLN A 129 14.14 8.88 3.74
CA GLN A 129 15.17 7.92 4.13
C GLN A 129 14.55 6.78 4.94
N LEU A 130 14.95 5.54 4.62
CA LEU A 130 14.53 4.32 5.32
C LEU A 130 15.72 3.36 5.37
N GLY A 131 16.05 2.79 6.53
CA GLY A 131 17.14 1.83 6.66
C GLY A 131 18.54 2.31 6.25
N GLY A 132 18.74 3.62 6.02
CA GLY A 132 19.98 4.19 5.48
C GLY A 132 20.00 4.33 3.95
N ASP A 133 18.91 3.95 3.28
CA ASP A 133 18.69 4.12 1.86
C ASP A 133 17.73 5.28 1.55
N GLU A 134 17.94 5.90 0.39
CA GLU A 134 17.04 6.89 -0.18
C GLU A 134 15.92 6.20 -0.95
N TRP A 135 14.69 6.52 -0.56
CA TRP A 135 13.46 6.05 -1.17
C TRP A 135 12.71 7.21 -1.78
N SER A 136 12.04 6.93 -2.88
CA SER A 136 10.92 7.76 -3.30
C SER A 136 9.70 6.94 -3.65
N ILE A 137 8.53 7.53 -3.46
CA ILE A 137 7.24 6.92 -3.76
C ILE A 137 6.43 7.89 -4.61
N THR A 138 5.87 7.40 -5.72
CA THR A 138 5.01 8.17 -6.61
C THR A 138 3.61 7.56 -6.63
N HIS A 139 2.59 8.41 -6.51
CA HIS A 139 1.18 8.06 -6.74
C HIS A 139 0.81 8.42 -8.19
N VAL A 140 0.06 7.57 -8.90
CA VAL A 140 -0.27 7.74 -10.33
C VAL A 140 -1.73 8.13 -10.60
N PRO A 141 -2.76 7.35 -10.23
CA PRO A 141 -4.14 7.64 -10.58
C PRO A 141 -4.64 8.94 -9.97
N ASP A 142 -5.51 9.63 -10.69
CA ASP A 142 -6.34 10.71 -10.11
C ASP A 142 -7.64 10.07 -9.59
N GLY A 143 -7.65 9.69 -8.31
CA GLY A 143 -8.74 8.90 -7.72
C GLY A 143 -8.90 9.10 -6.21
N GLN A 144 -9.92 8.46 -5.64
CA GLN A 144 -10.21 8.50 -4.18
C GLN A 144 -9.27 7.60 -3.36
N VAL A 145 -8.47 6.78 -4.02
CA VAL A 145 -7.49 5.88 -3.42
C VAL A 145 -6.11 6.20 -3.96
N THR A 146 -5.07 5.85 -3.20
CA THR A 146 -3.69 5.99 -3.64
C THR A 146 -3.05 4.64 -3.96
N ASP A 147 -2.16 4.67 -4.93
CA ASP A 147 -1.28 3.58 -5.31
C ASP A 147 0.18 3.99 -5.02
N PHE A 148 1.11 3.05 -5.15
CA PHE A 148 2.48 3.27 -4.72
C PHE A 148 3.47 2.69 -5.73
N LEU A 149 4.08 3.56 -6.53
CA LEU A 149 5.29 3.25 -7.26
C LEU A 149 6.49 3.52 -6.35
N LEU A 150 7.12 2.45 -5.88
CA LEU A 150 8.32 2.52 -5.07
C LEU A 150 9.54 2.61 -5.98
N HIS A 151 10.39 3.59 -5.68
CA HIS A 151 11.64 3.85 -6.36
C HIS A 151 12.80 3.70 -5.37
N LYS A 152 13.85 3.03 -5.83
CA LYS A 152 15.13 2.95 -5.14
C LYS A 152 16.23 3.03 -6.18
N LYS A 153 17.31 3.76 -5.89
CA LYS A 153 18.44 3.92 -6.83
C LYS A 153 19.01 2.57 -7.29
N SER A 154 19.00 1.56 -6.41
CA SER A 154 19.47 0.19 -6.69
C SER A 154 18.63 -0.54 -7.73
N PHE A 155 17.39 -0.10 -8.02
CA PHE A 155 16.54 -0.73 -9.03
C PHE A 155 17.08 -0.52 -10.46
N GLY A 156 17.83 0.56 -10.69
CA GLY A 156 18.38 0.87 -12.01
C GLY A 156 17.30 1.22 -13.05
N THR A 157 17.61 0.99 -14.32
CA THR A 157 16.73 1.31 -15.46
C THR A 157 16.56 0.11 -16.38
N SER A 158 15.43 -0.01 -17.04
CA SER A 158 15.21 -0.99 -18.11
C SER A 158 16.05 -0.69 -19.36
N PRO A 159 16.15 -1.63 -20.32
CA PRO A 159 16.92 -1.44 -21.56
C PRO A 159 16.47 -0.26 -22.43
N ASP A 160 15.20 0.13 -22.34
CA ASP A 160 14.63 1.30 -23.02
C ASP A 160 14.84 2.61 -22.23
N GLY A 161 15.52 2.56 -21.08
CA GLY A 161 15.89 3.72 -20.27
C GLY A 161 14.85 4.12 -19.22
N CYS A 162 13.71 3.45 -19.13
CA CYS A 162 12.72 3.74 -18.09
C CYS A 162 13.26 3.35 -16.69
N GLN A 163 12.85 4.07 -15.66
CA GLN A 163 13.23 3.71 -14.29
C GLN A 163 12.52 2.43 -13.87
N ASN A 164 13.27 1.50 -13.24
CA ASN A 164 12.69 0.31 -12.67
C ASN A 164 11.97 0.64 -11.36
N VAL A 165 10.77 0.10 -11.17
CA VAL A 165 9.93 0.35 -10.00
C VAL A 165 9.26 -0.92 -9.49
N VAL A 166 8.89 -0.92 -8.21
CA VAL A 166 7.97 -1.88 -7.60
C VAL A 166 6.64 -1.19 -7.42
N TYR A 167 5.55 -1.84 -7.81
CA TYR A 167 4.23 -1.22 -7.85
C TYR A 167 3.26 -1.93 -6.90
N PHE A 168 2.65 -1.20 -5.98
CA PHE A 168 1.46 -1.64 -5.24
C PHE A 168 0.26 -0.80 -5.71
N THR A 169 -0.76 -1.46 -6.26
CA THR A 169 -1.85 -0.76 -6.95
C THR A 169 -2.88 -0.13 -6.02
N GLY A 170 -2.94 -0.56 -4.76
CA GLY A 170 -4.10 -0.31 -3.90
C GLY A 170 -5.41 -0.78 -4.55
N ASP A 171 -6.53 -0.22 -4.08
CA ASP A 171 -7.89 -0.49 -4.57
C ASP A 171 -8.23 0.32 -5.83
N THR A 172 -7.31 0.37 -6.79
CA THR A 172 -7.53 1.07 -8.05
C THR A 172 -8.29 0.21 -9.06
N VAL A 173 -8.98 0.88 -9.98
CA VAL A 173 -9.48 0.29 -11.23
C VAL A 173 -8.53 0.57 -12.38
N PHE A 174 -8.71 -0.12 -13.51
CA PHE A 174 -7.95 0.16 -14.72
C PHE A 174 -8.39 1.47 -15.38
N ILE A 175 -7.56 2.50 -15.23
CA ILE A 175 -7.75 3.80 -15.88
C ILE A 175 -6.74 3.92 -17.02
N GLU A 176 -7.18 3.66 -18.24
CA GLU A 176 -6.29 3.53 -19.41
C GLU A 176 -5.33 4.71 -19.60
N SER A 177 -5.79 5.94 -19.39
CA SER A 177 -4.96 7.14 -19.52
C SER A 177 -3.79 7.19 -18.54
N ASP A 178 -4.00 6.73 -17.31
CA ASP A 178 -2.97 6.79 -16.27
C ASP A 178 -1.99 5.64 -16.41
N PHE A 179 -2.47 4.45 -16.74
CA PHE A 179 -1.61 3.31 -17.04
C PHE A 179 -0.74 3.53 -18.28
N ARG A 180 -1.24 4.23 -19.31
CA ARG A 180 -0.41 4.64 -20.47
C ARG A 180 0.72 5.59 -20.05
N LYS A 181 0.43 6.62 -19.25
CA LYS A 181 1.45 7.54 -18.72
C LYS A 181 2.45 6.84 -17.80
N LEU A 182 1.99 5.87 -17.01
CA LEU A 182 2.84 5.04 -16.16
C LEU A 182 3.81 4.25 -17.04
N GLN A 183 3.32 3.57 -18.08
CA GLN A 183 4.13 2.81 -19.03
C GLN A 183 5.16 3.67 -19.78
N GLU A 184 4.84 4.92 -20.08
CA GLU A 184 5.76 5.86 -20.73
C GLU A 184 6.93 6.29 -19.83
N LYS A 185 6.77 6.23 -18.50
CA LYS A 185 7.74 6.75 -17.52
C LYS A 185 8.51 5.66 -16.79
N TYR A 186 7.87 4.52 -16.54
CA TYR A 186 8.35 3.52 -15.62
C TYR A 186 8.28 2.12 -16.18
N HIS A 187 9.27 1.31 -15.81
CA HIS A 187 9.27 -0.12 -16.05
C HIS A 187 8.97 -0.84 -14.73
N VAL A 188 7.75 -1.34 -14.60
CA VAL A 188 7.31 -2.10 -13.43
C VAL A 188 7.94 -3.49 -13.45
N VAL A 189 8.85 -3.74 -12.50
CA VAL A 189 9.55 -5.04 -12.39
C VAL A 189 8.73 -6.03 -11.59
N VAL A 190 8.05 -5.55 -10.55
CA VAL A 190 7.17 -6.33 -9.68
C VAL A 190 5.90 -5.51 -9.43
N SER A 191 4.74 -6.17 -9.50
CA SER A 191 3.44 -5.57 -9.18
C SER A 191 2.74 -6.43 -8.12
N LEU A 192 2.26 -5.78 -7.05
CA LEU A 192 1.29 -6.33 -6.10
C LEU A 192 -0.06 -5.67 -6.41
N THR A 193 -1.02 -6.48 -6.86
CA THR A 193 -2.28 -5.98 -7.42
C THR A 193 -3.47 -6.63 -6.74
N ASN A 194 -4.43 -5.81 -6.30
CA ASN A 194 -5.71 -6.29 -5.78
C ASN A 194 -6.60 -6.68 -6.98
N LEU A 195 -7.07 -7.94 -7.01
CA LEU A 195 -7.83 -8.52 -8.12
C LEU A 195 -9.22 -9.05 -7.69
N GLY A 196 -9.61 -8.77 -6.45
CA GLY A 196 -10.83 -9.27 -5.81
C GLY A 196 -12.01 -8.32 -5.92
#